data_AF-A0A3N1HBN1-F1
#
_entry.id   AF-A0A3N1HBN1-F1
#
_cell.length_a   1.000
_cell.length_b   1.000
_cell.length_c   1.000
_cell.angle_alpha   90.00
_cell.angle_beta   90.00
_cell.angle_gamma   90.00
#
_symmetry.space_group_name_H-M   'P 1'
#
loop_
_entity.id
_entity.type
_entity.pdbx_description
1 polymer ?
#
loop_
_entity_poly.entity_id
_entity_poly.type
_entity_poly.pdbx_seq_one_letter_code
_entity_poly.pdbx_strand_id
1 'polypeptide(L)'
;MNEVTRGPAGGRQVSVDPRWLELYAKRVDEAAEELTRARSELREAPMRPQSFGELGRTLRSAEAYGRAAGLLHQQLDRACEVLTSAAKGLHDVAEHYGAQDDDAVALIQAVDRRAGLS
;
A
#
# COMPACT_ATOMS: atom_id res chain seq x y z
N MET A 1 6.16 -21.80 47.65
CA MET A 1 7.10 -20.69 47.36
C MET A 1 7.65 -20.98 45.98
N ASN A 2 7.00 -20.46 44.93
CA ASN A 2 7.36 -20.72 43.54
C ASN A 2 8.18 -19.54 43.03
N GLU A 3 9.48 -19.76 42.85
CA GLU A 3 10.34 -18.82 42.14
C GLU A 3 10.03 -18.88 40.65
N VAL A 4 9.33 -17.85 40.17
CA VAL A 4 9.22 -17.54 38.75
C VAL A 4 10.55 -16.90 38.36
N THR A 5 11.50 -17.71 37.90
CA THR A 5 12.72 -17.21 37.27
C THR A 5 12.32 -16.52 35.96
N ARG A 6 12.16 -15.20 36.02
CA ARG A 6 12.03 -14.35 34.83
C ARG A 6 13.36 -14.43 34.06
N GLY A 7 13.41 -15.30 33.06
CA GLY A 7 14.43 -15.24 32.01
C GLY A 7 14.38 -13.88 31.31
N PRO A 8 15.50 -13.41 30.73
CA PRO A 8 15.57 -12.08 30.14
C PRO A 8 14.52 -11.99 29.03
N ALA A 9 13.80 -10.87 29.00
CA ALA A 9 12.91 -10.50 27.92
C ALA A 9 13.76 -10.28 26.66
N GLY A 10 14.12 -11.38 25.98
CA GLY A 10 14.55 -11.36 24.60
C GLY A 10 13.36 -10.94 23.78
N GLY A 11 13.15 -9.62 23.67
CA GLY A 11 12.28 -9.05 22.66
C GLY A 11 12.72 -9.66 21.34
N ARG A 12 11.85 -10.48 20.74
CA ARG A 12 12.10 -11.14 19.48
C ARG A 12 12.30 -10.03 18.47
N GLN A 13 13.55 -9.68 18.18
CA GLN A 13 13.90 -8.54 17.35
C GLN A 13 13.31 -8.83 15.97
N VAL A 14 12.30 -8.06 15.59
CA VAL A 14 11.67 -8.15 14.28
C VAL A 14 12.72 -7.66 13.30
N SER A 15 13.39 -8.59 12.62
CA SER A 15 14.29 -8.26 11.52
C SER A 15 13.43 -7.95 10.30
N VAL A 16 13.42 -6.68 9.90
CA VAL A 16 12.73 -6.21 8.70
C VAL A 16 13.73 -6.24 7.55
N ASP A 17 13.39 -6.85 6.42
CA ASP A 17 14.19 -6.77 5.18
C ASP A 17 13.72 -5.55 4.37
N PRO A 18 14.52 -4.46 4.29
CA PRO A 18 14.12 -3.23 3.62
C PRO A 18 13.95 -3.43 2.11
N ARG A 19 14.76 -4.31 1.50
CA ARG A 19 14.67 -4.59 0.06
C ARG A 19 13.39 -5.33 -0.28
N TRP A 20 13.00 -6.29 0.57
CA TRP A 20 11.73 -7.00 0.39
C TRP A 20 10.52 -6.06 0.55
N LEU A 21 10.55 -5.16 1.55
CA LEU A 21 9.52 -4.14 1.73
C LEU A 21 9.41 -3.20 0.52
N GLU A 22 10.53 -2.75 -0.01
CA GLU A 22 10.58 -1.88 -1.19
C GLU A 22 9.96 -2.57 -2.43
N LEU A 23 10.27 -3.84 -2.64
CA LEU A 23 9.65 -4.62 -3.72
C LEU A 23 8.14 -4.78 -3.52
N TYR A 24 7.71 -5.00 -2.27
CA TYR A 24 6.29 -5.12 -1.96
C TYR A 24 5.55 -3.79 -2.15
N ALA A 25 6.13 -2.67 -1.70
CA ALA A 25 5.61 -1.33 -1.88
C ALA A 25 5.38 -1.00 -3.37
N LYS A 26 6.38 -1.27 -4.22
CA LYS A 26 6.27 -1.11 -5.68
C LYS A 26 5.10 -1.89 -6.28
N ARG A 27 4.89 -3.14 -5.86
CA ARG A 27 3.77 -3.95 -6.35
C ARG A 27 2.41 -3.38 -5.92
N VAL A 28 2.33 -2.78 -4.73
CA VAL A 28 1.11 -2.10 -4.26
C VAL A 28 0.87 -0.83 -5.06
N ASP A 29 1.92 -0.06 -5.37
CA ASP A 29 1.83 1.12 -6.23
C ASP A 29 1.39 0.78 -7.65
N GLU A 30 1.98 -0.23 -8.29
CA GLU A 30 1.56 -0.72 -9.61
C GLU A 30 0.06 -1.09 -9.61
N ALA A 31 -0.40 -1.80 -8.58
CA ALA A 31 -1.81 -2.15 -8.45
C ALA A 31 -2.71 -0.90 -8.23
N ALA A 32 -2.24 0.07 -7.45
CA ALA A 32 -2.96 1.33 -7.22
C ALA A 32 -3.07 2.16 -8.51
N GLU A 33 -2.02 2.18 -9.33
CA GLU A 33 -2.01 2.85 -10.63
C GLU A 33 -2.98 2.20 -11.61
N GLU A 34 -2.95 0.87 -11.75
CA GLU A 34 -3.87 0.14 -12.64
C GLU A 34 -5.33 0.37 -12.23
N LEU A 35 -5.64 0.31 -10.92
CA LEU A 35 -6.98 0.60 -10.41
C LEU A 35 -7.38 2.05 -10.68
N THR A 36 -6.44 2.98 -10.57
CA THR A 36 -6.65 4.41 -10.86
C THR A 36 -6.94 4.66 -12.33
N ARG A 37 -6.25 3.96 -13.25
CA ARG A 37 -6.52 4.04 -14.70
C ARG A 37 -7.91 3.49 -15.02
N ALA A 38 -8.24 2.29 -14.54
CA ALA A 38 -9.56 1.69 -14.73
C ALA A 38 -10.68 2.59 -14.18
N ARG A 39 -10.45 3.22 -13.02
CA ARG A 39 -11.38 4.20 -12.45
C ARG A 39 -11.58 5.42 -13.35
N SER A 40 -10.52 5.95 -13.93
CA SER A 40 -10.58 7.10 -14.84
C SER A 40 -11.37 6.76 -16.11
N GLU A 41 -11.11 5.60 -16.72
CA GLU A 41 -11.86 5.12 -17.89
C GLU A 41 -13.36 5.00 -17.61
N LEU A 42 -13.74 4.45 -16.45
CA LEU A 42 -15.14 4.35 -16.03
C LEU A 42 -15.81 5.73 -15.83
N ARG A 43 -15.04 6.77 -15.50
CA ARG A 43 -15.56 8.15 -15.33
C ARG A 43 -15.71 8.89 -16.65
N GLU A 44 -14.89 8.56 -17.65
CA GLU A 44 -14.96 9.17 -18.98
C GLU A 44 -16.13 8.64 -19.81
N ALA A 45 -16.52 7.38 -19.61
CA ALA A 45 -17.62 6.73 -20.31
C ALA A 45 -18.77 6.32 -19.37
N PRO A 46 -19.41 7.26 -18.64
CA PRO A 46 -20.51 6.91 -17.76
C PRO A 46 -21.72 6.45 -18.57
N MET A 47 -22.33 5.33 -18.17
CA MET A 47 -23.59 4.89 -18.77
C MET A 47 -24.66 5.95 -18.54
N ARG A 48 -25.17 6.53 -19.64
CA ARG A 48 -26.17 7.58 -19.57
C ARG A 48 -27.56 6.98 -19.42
N PRO A 49 -28.54 7.70 -18.84
CA PRO A 49 -29.93 7.24 -18.77
C PRO A 49 -30.52 6.86 -20.12
N GLN A 50 -30.07 7.51 -21.20
CA GLN A 50 -30.47 7.23 -22.58
C GLN A 50 -30.01 5.84 -23.06
N SER A 51 -28.96 5.27 -22.46
CA SER A 51 -28.47 3.91 -22.73
C SER A 51 -29.47 2.82 -22.30
N PHE A 52 -30.45 3.15 -21.46
CA PHE A 52 -31.47 2.21 -20.97
C PHE A 52 -32.78 2.22 -21.78
N GLY A 53 -32.87 3.02 -22.85
CA GLY A 53 -34.07 3.14 -23.69
C GLY A 53 -35.28 3.76 -22.97
N GLU A 54 -36.47 3.68 -23.57
CA GLU A 54 -37.72 4.18 -22.96
C GLU A 54 -38.20 3.31 -21.79
N LEU A 55 -38.18 1.99 -21.96
CA LEU A 55 -38.64 1.05 -20.93
C LEU A 55 -37.81 1.14 -19.65
N GLY A 56 -36.49 1.27 -19.76
CA GLY A 56 -35.60 1.44 -18.61
C GLY A 56 -35.75 2.80 -17.91
N ARG A 57 -36.27 3.83 -18.60
CA ARG A 57 -36.66 5.10 -17.98
C ARG A 57 -37.97 4.96 -17.20
N THR A 58 -38.98 4.33 -17.78
CA THR A 58 -40.29 4.12 -17.14
C THR A 58 -40.18 3.24 -15.89
N LEU A 59 -39.31 2.23 -15.91
CA LEU A 59 -39.06 1.33 -14.77
C LEU A 59 -38.09 1.90 -13.73
N ARG A 60 -37.61 3.14 -13.89
CA ARG A 60 -36.56 3.76 -13.05
C ARG A 60 -35.25 2.95 -12.96
N SER A 61 -35.01 2.04 -13.90
CA SER A 61 -33.78 1.24 -13.98
C SER A 61 -32.54 2.12 -14.17
N ALA A 62 -32.68 3.23 -14.90
CA ALA A 62 -31.61 4.22 -15.06
C ALA A 62 -31.21 4.89 -13.73
N GLU A 63 -32.18 5.21 -12.85
CA GLU A 63 -31.90 5.80 -11.54
C GLU A 63 -31.28 4.78 -10.57
N ALA A 64 -31.79 3.55 -10.58
CA ALA A 64 -31.25 2.46 -9.78
C ALA A 64 -29.81 2.15 -10.18
N TYR A 65 -29.52 2.09 -11.49
CA TYR A 65 -28.18 1.94 -12.00
C TYR A 65 -27.29 3.12 -11.63
N GLY A 66 -27.76 4.36 -11.79
CA GLY A 66 -26.99 5.55 -11.42
C GLY A 66 -26.57 5.56 -9.95
N ARG A 67 -27.46 5.13 -9.03
CA ARG A 67 -27.11 4.96 -7.61
C ARG A 67 -26.08 3.85 -7.39
N ALA A 68 -26.25 2.70 -8.04
CA ALA A 68 -25.29 1.59 -7.92
C ALA A 68 -23.91 1.97 -8.47
N ALA A 69 -23.86 2.61 -9.64
CA ALA A 69 -22.64 3.14 -10.23
C ALA A 69 -21.97 4.17 -9.32
N GLY A 70 -22.75 5.09 -8.72
CA GLY A 70 -22.25 6.05 -7.74
C GLY A 70 -21.59 5.39 -6.52
N LEU A 71 -22.22 4.36 -5.96
CA LEU A 71 -21.66 3.59 -4.84
C LEU A 71 -20.37 2.86 -5.24
N LEU A 72 -20.35 2.23 -6.42
CA LEU A 72 -19.16 1.55 -6.94
C LEU A 72 -18.01 2.52 -7.17
N HIS A 73 -18.28 3.72 -7.72
CA HIS A 73 -17.26 4.76 -7.87
C HIS A 73 -16.69 5.22 -6.53
N GLN A 74 -17.52 5.40 -5.50
CA GLN A 74 -17.05 5.75 -4.16
C GLN A 74 -16.18 4.65 -3.54
N GLN A 75 -16.55 3.38 -3.74
CA GLN A 75 -15.75 2.25 -3.28
C GLN A 75 -14.40 2.19 -3.99
N LEU A 76 -14.37 2.43 -5.30
CA LEU A 76 -13.15 2.50 -6.10
C LEU A 76 -12.26 3.68 -5.68
N ASP A 77 -12.84 4.87 -5.46
CA ASP A 77 -12.11 6.04 -4.95
C ASP A 77 -11.40 5.70 -3.63
N ARG A 78 -12.14 5.09 -2.69
CA ARG A 78 -11.61 4.67 -1.39
C ARG A 78 -10.52 3.61 -1.53
N ALA A 79 -10.69 2.65 -2.43
CA ALA A 79 -9.71 1.59 -2.65
C ALA A 79 -8.38 2.16 -3.20
N CYS A 80 -8.43 3.06 -4.18
CA CYS A 80 -7.24 3.75 -4.70
C CYS A 80 -6.50 4.50 -3.58
N GLU A 81 -7.22 5.29 -2.77
CA GLU A 81 -6.64 6.04 -1.66
C GLU A 81 -5.92 5.13 -0.66
N VAL A 82 -6.55 4.02 -0.28
CA VAL A 82 -5.99 3.06 0.68
C VAL A 82 -4.74 2.39 0.13
N LEU A 83 -4.76 1.95 -1.13
CA LEU A 83 -3.61 1.30 -1.75
C LEU A 83 -2.42 2.25 -1.87
N THR A 84 -2.63 3.49 -2.35
CA THR A 84 -1.58 4.50 -2.42
C THR A 84 -1.02 4.84 -1.03
N SER A 85 -1.90 4.97 -0.02
CA SER A 85 -1.45 5.23 1.36
C SER A 85 -0.64 4.06 1.92
N ALA A 86 -1.02 2.82 1.60
CA ALA A 86 -0.31 1.63 2.04
C ALA A 86 1.07 1.51 1.38
N ALA A 87 1.16 1.73 0.06
CA ALA A 87 2.42 1.75 -0.67
C ALA A 87 3.38 2.80 -0.10
N LYS A 88 2.89 4.03 0.12
CA LYS A 88 3.68 5.09 0.77
C LYS A 88 4.19 4.67 2.15
N GLY A 89 3.33 4.12 3.00
CA GLY A 89 3.75 3.66 4.33
C GLY A 89 4.80 2.56 4.27
N LEU A 90 4.71 1.67 3.28
CA LEU A 90 5.72 0.62 3.06
C LEU A 90 7.06 1.19 2.58
N HIS A 91 7.04 2.19 1.69
CA HIS A 91 8.24 2.91 1.27
C HIS A 91 8.91 3.65 2.44
N ASP A 92 8.13 4.38 3.25
CA ASP A 92 8.65 5.12 4.41
C ASP A 92 9.37 4.17 5.40
N VAL A 93 8.81 2.97 5.59
CA VAL A 93 9.42 1.94 6.46
C VAL A 93 10.67 1.33 5.80
N ALA A 94 10.64 1.03 4.50
CA ALA A 94 11.79 0.51 3.78
C ALA A 94 12.97 1.50 3.80
N GLU A 95 12.71 2.80 3.60
CA GLU A 95 13.72 3.86 3.68
C GLU A 95 14.33 3.95 5.08
N HIS A 96 13.48 3.92 6.12
CA HIS A 96 13.95 4.03 7.51
C HIS A 96 14.92 2.90 7.90
N TYR A 97 14.60 1.65 7.57
CA TYR A 97 15.46 0.52 7.90
C TYR A 97 16.64 0.38 6.93
N GLY A 98 16.49 0.75 5.66
CA GLY A 98 17.60 0.76 4.69
C GLY A 98 18.70 1.74 5.07
N ALA A 99 18.34 2.95 5.50
CA ALA A 99 19.31 3.95 5.96
C ALA A 99 20.08 3.50 7.22
N GLN A 100 19.41 2.80 8.15
CA GLN A 100 20.05 2.25 9.34
C GLN A 100 21.08 1.16 9.03
N ASP A 101 20.79 0.30 8.04
CA ASP A 101 21.73 -0.73 7.60
C ASP A 101 22.98 -0.12 6.94
N ASP A 102 22.81 0.88 6.08
CA ASP A 102 23.92 1.58 5.42
C ASP A 102 24.82 2.32 6.43
N ASP A 103 24.22 3.00 7.41
CA ASP A 103 24.96 3.68 8.49
C ASP A 103 25.76 2.69 9.35
N ALA A 104 25.18 1.53 9.66
CA ALA A 104 25.86 0.47 10.42
C ALA A 104 27.05 -0.11 9.64
N VAL A 105 26.89 -0.36 8.34
CA VAL A 105 27.97 -0.82 7.46
C VAL A 105 29.08 0.23 7.38
N ALA A 106 28.74 1.51 7.23
CA ALA A 106 29.71 2.59 7.19
C ALA A 106 30.52 2.69 8.50
N LEU A 107 29.87 2.49 9.65
CA LEU A 107 30.53 2.47 10.96
C LEU A 107 31.51 1.30 11.08
N ILE A 108 31.11 0.09 10.68
CA ILE A 108 31.97 -1.11 10.69
C ILE A 108 33.19 -0.91 9.79
N GLN A 109 33.00 -0.41 8.56
CA GLN A 109 34.11 -0.11 7.65
C GLN A 109 35.05 0.96 8.21
N ALA A 110 34.52 1.97 8.90
CA ALA A 110 35.34 3.00 9.55
C ALA A 110 36.18 2.40 10.70
N VAL A 111 35.63 1.45 11.45
CA VAL A 111 36.35 0.72 12.50
C VAL A 111 37.43 -0.17 11.91
N ASP A 112 37.14 -0.95 10.87
CA ASP A 112 38.12 -1.83 10.20
C ASP A 112 39.30 -1.03 9.64
N ARG A 113 39.02 0.12 8.99
CA ARG A 113 40.06 1.04 8.50
C ARG A 113 40.92 1.60 9.62
N ARG A 114 40.35 1.86 10.80
CA ARG A 114 41.09 2.38 11.97
C ARG A 114 41.88 1.29 12.69
N ALA A 115 41.43 0.03 12.63
CA ALA A 115 42.11 -1.13 13.20
C ALA A 115 43.26 -1.66 12.34
N GLY A 116 43.41 -1.20 11.09
CA GLY A 116 44.49 -1.60 10.18
C GLY A 116 44.33 -3.02 9.61
N LEU A 117 43.12 -3.57 9.64
CA LEU A 117 42.79 -4.93 9.18
C LEU A 117 42.45 -4.99 7.68
N SER A 118 43.17 -4.25 6.84
CA SER A 118 42.98 -4.29 5.37
C SER A 118 43.87 -5.33 4.69
#